data_AF-A0A351QZS1-F1
#
_entry.id   AF-A0A351QZS1-F1
#
_cell.length_a   1.000
_cell.length_b   1.000
_cell.length_c   1.000
_cell.angle_alpha   90.00
_cell.angle_beta   90.00
_cell.angle_gamma   90.00
#
_symmetry.space_group_name_H-M   'P 1'
#
loop_
_entity.id
_entity.type
_entity.pdbx_description
1 polymer ?
#
loop_
_entity_poly.entity_id
_entity_poly.type
_entity_poly.pdbx_seq_one_letter_code
_entity_poly.pdbx_strand_id
1 'polypeptide(L)'
;RNEVVEKENVENEIKAMMKNVIEKEAANILIDADNDNFEEKLINLMSIMKDLLGNAEINSDSFKDLSNEKILSELSKVAIDIYDNKKETIGEEFVAVQKRILLKTVDSTWIDNIETLTNLRKYVSLQSYNQKDPIVGYTSEASEIFNVMMYNLQKNVVRYIMNIKINTYI
;
A
#
# COMPACT_ATOMS: atom_id res chain seq x y z
N ARG A 1 6.09 -15.31 -0.82
CA ARG A 1 5.76 -16.11 0.40
C ARG A 1 6.97 -16.88 0.92
N ASN A 2 7.51 -17.86 0.17
CA ASN A 2 8.67 -18.65 0.62
C ASN A 2 9.88 -17.78 0.98
N GLU A 3 10.16 -16.77 0.17
CA GLU A 3 11.20 -15.78 0.45
C GLU A 3 11.02 -15.06 1.81
N VAL A 4 9.79 -14.69 2.17
CA VAL A 4 9.49 -14.03 3.45
C VAL A 4 9.70 -14.99 4.62
N VAL A 5 9.39 -16.28 4.43
CA VAL A 5 9.58 -17.30 5.47
C VAL A 5 11.06 -17.48 5.80
N GLU A 6 11.93 -17.46 4.79
CA GLU A 6 13.38 -17.66 4.92
C GLU A 6 14.10 -16.45 5.50
N LYS A 7 13.58 -15.23 5.31
CA LYS A 7 14.18 -13.99 5.83
C LYS A 7 14.05 -13.86 7.34
N GLU A 8 15.14 -13.48 8.01
CA GLU A 8 15.14 -13.18 9.45
C GLU A 8 14.38 -11.87 9.75
N ASN A 9 14.56 -10.86 8.89
CA ASN A 9 13.92 -9.55 8.98
C ASN A 9 13.32 -9.17 7.62
N VAL A 10 12.19 -8.45 7.65
CA VAL A 10 11.45 -7.97 6.47
C VAL A 10 11.34 -6.45 6.40
N GLU A 11 12.07 -5.73 7.24
CA GLU A 11 11.99 -4.27 7.38
C GLU A 11 12.23 -3.53 6.07
N ASN A 12 13.22 -3.96 5.28
CA ASN A 12 13.53 -3.33 3.99
C ASN A 12 12.37 -3.48 3.00
N GLU A 13 11.72 -4.65 3.01
CA GLU A 13 10.54 -4.91 2.20
C GLU A 13 9.38 -4.03 2.67
N ILE A 14 9.15 -3.89 3.98
CA ILE A 14 8.10 -3.03 4.51
C ILE A 14 8.34 -1.56 4.15
N LYS A 15 9.58 -1.06 4.30
CA LYS A 15 9.95 0.31 3.92
C LYS A 15 9.79 0.54 2.42
N ALA A 16 10.14 -0.43 1.59
CA ALA A 16 9.93 -0.36 0.14
C ALA A 16 8.44 -0.34 -0.23
N MET A 17 7.62 -1.18 0.42
CA MET A 17 6.16 -1.20 0.22
C MET A 17 5.54 0.14 0.64
N MET A 18 5.96 0.69 1.78
CA MET A 18 5.52 1.98 2.28
C MET A 18 5.82 3.10 1.28
N LYS A 19 7.07 3.15 0.78
CA LYS A 19 7.46 4.10 -0.25
C LYS A 19 6.59 3.96 -1.51
N ASN A 20 6.40 2.75 -2.02
CA ASN A 20 5.59 2.50 -3.21
C ASN A 20 4.13 2.97 -3.02
N VAL A 21 3.54 2.68 -1.86
CA VAL A 21 2.17 3.10 -1.53
C VAL A 21 2.07 4.62 -1.48
N ILE A 22 3.00 5.29 -0.82
CA ILE A 22 3.03 6.76 -0.73
C ILE A 22 3.16 7.38 -2.11
N GLU A 23 4.11 6.88 -2.91
CA GLU A 23 4.35 7.37 -4.27
C GLU A 23 3.11 7.21 -5.15
N LYS A 24 2.43 6.05 -5.08
CA LYS A 24 1.25 5.80 -5.89
C LYS A 24 0.04 6.64 -5.44
N GLU A 25 -0.23 6.75 -4.13
CA GLU A 25 -1.32 7.59 -3.62
C GLU A 25 -1.09 9.07 -3.98
N ALA A 26 0.12 9.58 -3.74
CA ALA A 26 0.46 10.96 -4.04
C ALA A 26 0.42 11.23 -5.55
N ALA A 27 0.97 10.34 -6.38
CA ALA A 27 0.88 10.49 -7.83
C ALA A 27 -0.59 10.50 -8.30
N ASN A 28 -1.42 9.58 -7.81
CA ASN A 28 -2.84 9.52 -8.18
C ASN A 28 -3.63 10.79 -7.78
N ILE A 29 -3.34 11.37 -6.62
CA ILE A 29 -4.05 12.54 -6.12
C ILE A 29 -3.57 13.82 -6.82
N LEU A 30 -2.25 13.93 -7.01
CA LEU A 30 -1.60 15.13 -7.54
C LEU A 30 -1.51 15.19 -9.06
N ILE A 31 -1.86 14.12 -9.79
CA ILE A 31 -1.73 14.06 -11.25
C ILE A 31 -2.41 15.23 -11.98
N ASP A 32 -3.61 15.59 -11.54
CA ASP A 32 -4.38 16.71 -12.10
C ASP A 32 -4.41 17.91 -11.14
N ALA A 33 -3.37 18.07 -10.32
CA ALA A 33 -3.28 19.23 -9.42
C ALA A 33 -2.89 20.49 -10.20
N ASP A 34 -3.64 21.56 -9.99
CA ASP A 34 -3.38 22.90 -10.51
C ASP A 34 -3.42 23.92 -9.37
N ASN A 35 -3.12 25.19 -9.68
CA ASN A 35 -3.06 26.24 -8.67
C ASN A 35 -4.38 26.45 -7.90
N ASP A 36 -5.52 26.10 -8.50
CA ASP A 36 -6.84 26.35 -7.90
C ASP A 36 -7.25 25.22 -6.95
N ASN A 37 -6.80 23.99 -7.20
CA ASN A 37 -7.20 22.80 -6.44
C ASN A 37 -6.06 22.12 -5.65
N PHE A 38 -4.82 22.62 -5.76
CA PHE A 38 -3.64 22.01 -5.14
C PHE A 38 -3.75 21.88 -3.63
N GLU A 39 -4.21 22.93 -2.93
CA GLU A 39 -4.35 22.89 -1.47
C GLU A 39 -5.37 21.82 -1.02
N GLU A 40 -6.50 21.71 -1.72
CA GLU A 40 -7.52 20.70 -1.43
C GLU A 40 -6.95 19.29 -1.61
N LYS A 41 -6.24 19.06 -2.73
CA LYS A 41 -5.59 17.78 -3.02
C LYS A 41 -4.51 17.44 -2.01
N LEU A 42 -3.73 18.43 -1.57
CA LEU A 42 -2.72 18.24 -0.55
C LEU A 42 -3.33 17.86 0.80
N ILE A 43 -4.44 18.50 1.19
CA ILE A 43 -5.18 18.14 2.41
C ILE A 43 -5.71 16.70 2.32
N ASN A 44 -6.27 16.32 1.18
CA ASN A 44 -6.75 14.94 0.95
C ASN A 44 -5.59 13.94 1.07
N LEU A 45 -4.45 14.24 0.46
CA LEU A 45 -3.24 13.43 0.57
C LEU A 45 -2.79 13.28 2.03
N MET A 46 -2.73 14.38 2.79
CA MET A 46 -2.36 14.32 4.22
C MET A 46 -3.34 13.48 5.04
N SER A 47 -4.65 13.56 4.75
CA SER A 47 -5.67 12.75 5.40
C SER A 47 -5.46 11.25 5.17
N ILE A 48 -5.17 10.86 3.92
CA ILE A 48 -4.87 9.47 3.57
C ILE A 48 -3.57 9.00 4.23
N MET A 49 -2.52 9.85 4.23
CA MET A 49 -1.25 9.53 4.89
C MET A 49 -1.42 9.36 6.39
N LYS A 50 -2.28 10.17 7.02
CA LYS A 50 -2.62 10.03 8.44
C LYS A 50 -3.23 8.67 8.75
N ASP A 51 -4.25 8.22 8.01
CA ASP A 51 -4.85 6.88 8.22
C ASP A 51 -3.84 5.75 7.96
N LEU A 52 -3.05 5.88 6.88
CA LEU A 52 -2.04 4.89 6.50
C LEU A 52 -0.96 4.74 7.57
N LEU A 53 -0.49 5.84 8.14
CA LEU A 53 0.65 5.91 9.06
C LEU A 53 0.23 5.88 10.54
N GLY A 54 -0.93 5.30 10.85
CA GLY A 54 -1.34 5.04 12.24
C GLY A 54 -1.84 6.27 12.99
N ASN A 55 -2.50 7.19 12.28
CA ASN A 55 -2.97 8.48 12.78
C ASN A 55 -1.86 9.48 13.18
N ALA A 56 -0.68 9.33 12.60
CA ALA A 56 0.40 10.30 12.77
C ALA A 56 -0.03 11.70 12.33
N GLU A 57 0.36 12.72 13.10
CA GLU A 57 0.14 14.11 12.72
C GLU A 57 1.15 14.53 11.66
N ILE A 58 0.65 14.86 10.47
CA ILE A 58 1.45 15.33 9.35
C ILE A 58 0.96 16.74 9.02
N ASN A 59 1.83 17.74 9.18
CA ASN A 59 1.48 19.13 8.92
C ASN A 59 1.48 19.42 7.41
N SER A 60 0.30 19.70 6.84
CA SER A 60 0.16 20.07 5.42
C SER A 60 0.90 21.35 5.05
N ASP A 61 1.05 22.30 5.97
CA ASP A 61 1.65 23.61 5.68
C ASP A 61 3.12 23.48 5.26
N SER A 62 3.82 22.46 5.75
CA SER A 62 5.20 22.17 5.37
C SER A 62 5.38 21.75 3.91
N PHE A 63 4.29 21.44 3.21
CA PHE A 63 4.31 20.92 1.84
C PHE A 63 3.72 21.89 0.79
N LYS A 64 3.11 22.99 1.22
CA LYS A 64 2.38 23.93 0.33
C LYS A 64 3.25 24.56 -0.75
N ASP A 65 4.49 24.91 -0.40
CA ASP A 65 5.42 25.58 -1.32
C ASP A 65 6.36 24.60 -2.05
N LEU A 66 6.09 23.29 -1.97
CA LEU A 66 6.92 22.26 -2.56
C LEU A 66 6.38 21.81 -3.91
N SER A 67 7.28 21.57 -4.85
CA SER A 67 6.96 20.84 -6.08
C SER A 67 6.53 19.40 -5.78
N ASN A 68 5.69 18.80 -6.62
CA ASN A 68 5.22 17.42 -6.45
C ASN A 68 6.35 16.41 -6.15
N GLU A 69 7.47 16.48 -6.86
CA GLU A 69 8.63 15.59 -6.62
C GLU A 69 9.21 15.74 -5.20
N LYS A 70 9.28 16.97 -4.71
CA LYS A 70 9.75 17.25 -3.34
C LYS A 70 8.76 16.73 -2.30
N ILE A 71 7.45 16.93 -2.53
CA ILE A 71 6.40 16.39 -1.65
C ILE A 71 6.55 14.88 -1.51
N LEU A 72 6.75 14.15 -2.62
CA LEU A 72 6.98 12.71 -2.60
C LEU A 72 8.18 12.31 -1.75
N SER A 73 9.31 13.00 -1.96
CA SER A 73 10.55 12.69 -1.24
C SER A 73 10.44 13.00 0.26
N GLU A 74 9.80 14.09 0.64
CA GLU A 74 9.64 14.51 2.03
C GLU A 74 8.60 13.62 2.75
N LEU A 75 7.48 13.29 2.11
CA LEU A 75 6.50 12.35 2.67
C LEU A 75 7.11 10.96 2.91
N SER A 76 7.95 10.49 1.98
CA SER A 76 8.64 9.21 2.14
C SER A 76 9.58 9.23 3.35
N LYS A 77 10.30 10.33 3.59
CA LYS A 77 11.16 10.50 4.78
C LYS A 77 10.33 10.50 6.05
N VAL A 78 9.29 11.35 6.12
CA VAL A 78 8.39 11.43 7.27
C VAL A 78 7.79 10.08 7.62
N ALA A 79 7.38 9.30 6.61
CA ALA A 79 6.83 7.96 6.84
C ALA A 79 7.86 6.98 7.41
N ILE A 80 9.11 7.02 6.93
CA ILE A 80 10.21 6.21 7.47
C ILE A 80 10.51 6.62 8.92
N ASP A 81 10.55 7.92 9.21
CA ASP A 81 10.79 8.41 10.58
C ASP A 81 9.68 7.96 11.54
N ILE A 82 8.41 8.01 11.13
CA ILE A 82 7.29 7.51 11.94
C ILE A 82 7.42 5.99 12.15
N TYR A 83 7.81 5.25 11.12
CA TYR A 83 8.05 3.81 11.23
C TYR A 83 9.17 3.48 12.21
N ASP A 84 10.30 4.19 12.12
CA ASP A 84 11.47 3.95 12.97
C ASP A 84 11.17 4.30 14.44
N ASN A 85 10.48 5.42 14.70
CA ASN A 85 9.97 5.75 16.03
C ASN A 85 9.04 4.65 16.59
N LYS A 86 8.16 4.10 15.74
CA LYS A 86 7.25 3.01 16.13
C LYS A 86 8.00 1.73 16.46
N LYS A 87 9.02 1.39 15.65
CA LYS A 87 9.91 0.25 15.88
C LYS A 87 10.63 0.39 17.22
N GLU A 88 11.20 1.56 17.51
CA GLU A 88 11.86 1.83 18.79
C GLU A 88 10.89 1.71 19.98
N THR A 89 9.66 2.21 19.82
CA THR A 89 8.63 2.13 20.86
C THR A 89 8.20 0.69 21.17
N ILE A 90 8.10 -0.17 20.16
CA ILE A 90 7.69 -1.57 20.33
C ILE A 90 8.86 -2.47 20.74
N GLY A 91 10.08 -2.15 20.29
CA GLY A 91 11.28 -2.93 20.58
C GLY A 91 11.38 -4.22 19.76
N GLU A 92 12.09 -5.22 20.31
CA GLU A 92 12.51 -6.43 19.59
C GLU A 92 11.35 -7.25 19.03
N GLU A 93 10.18 -7.24 19.69
CA GLU A 93 8.98 -7.95 19.23
C GLU A 93 8.47 -7.45 17.88
N PHE A 94 8.80 -6.20 17.51
CA PHE A 94 8.32 -5.59 16.28
C PHE A 94 8.69 -6.41 15.05
N VAL A 95 9.91 -6.99 15.02
CA VAL A 95 10.40 -7.79 13.89
C VAL A 95 9.54 -9.03 13.67
N ALA A 96 9.21 -9.74 14.74
CA ALA A 96 8.37 -10.94 14.67
C ALA A 96 6.94 -10.58 14.26
N VAL A 97 6.40 -9.47 14.77
CA VAL A 97 5.04 -9.00 14.47
C VAL A 97 4.91 -8.58 13.01
N GLN A 98 5.83 -7.78 12.47
CA GLN A 98 5.76 -7.36 11.06
C GLN A 98 5.81 -8.55 10.10
N LYS A 99 6.66 -9.54 10.37
CA LYS A 99 6.76 -10.75 9.55
C LYS A 99 5.47 -11.55 9.58
N ARG A 100 4.86 -11.70 10.77
CA ARG A 100 3.57 -12.39 10.93
C ARG A 100 2.45 -11.69 10.17
N ILE A 101 2.38 -10.36 10.26
CA ILE A 101 1.39 -9.55 9.52
C ILE A 101 1.58 -9.73 8.03
N LEU A 102 2.81 -9.55 7.52
CA LEU A 102 3.11 -9.71 6.09
C LEU A 102 2.68 -11.08 5.57
N LEU A 103 3.07 -12.17 6.25
CA LEU A 103 2.68 -13.53 5.84
C LEU A 103 1.16 -13.73 5.85
N LYS A 104 0.47 -13.27 6.90
CA LYS A 104 -0.98 -13.40 7.00
C LYS A 104 -1.69 -12.63 5.89
N THR A 105 -1.23 -11.40 5.60
CA THR A 105 -1.82 -10.57 4.55
C THR A 105 -1.56 -11.15 3.16
N VAL A 106 -0.36 -11.68 2.90
CA VAL A 106 -0.05 -12.40 1.64
C VAL A 106 -1.02 -13.56 1.46
N ASP A 107 -1.20 -14.39 2.49
CA ASP A 107 -2.04 -15.59 2.41
C ASP A 107 -3.52 -15.21 2.17
N SER A 108 -4.06 -14.21 2.89
CA SER A 108 -5.45 -13.77 2.69
C SER A 108 -5.67 -13.15 1.31
N THR A 109 -4.81 -12.22 0.90
CA THR A 109 -4.96 -11.49 -0.36
C THR A 109 -4.82 -12.41 -1.57
N TRP A 110 -3.99 -13.45 -1.49
CA TRP A 110 -3.87 -14.44 -2.55
C TRP A 110 -5.16 -15.27 -2.74
N ILE A 111 -5.82 -15.65 -1.64
CA ILE A 111 -7.09 -16.39 -1.69
C ILE A 111 -8.17 -15.55 -2.38
N ASP A 112 -8.32 -14.29 -1.97
CA ASP A 112 -9.29 -13.35 -2.57
C ASP A 112 -9.04 -13.16 -4.08
N ASN A 113 -7.77 -13.12 -4.48
CA ASN A 113 -7.39 -12.99 -5.88
C ASN A 113 -7.73 -14.24 -6.70
N ILE A 114 -7.56 -15.45 -6.16
CA ILE A 114 -7.97 -16.69 -6.84
C ILE A 114 -9.47 -16.68 -7.11
N GLU A 115 -10.28 -16.23 -6.15
CA GLU A 115 -11.73 -16.10 -6.34
C GLU A 115 -12.04 -15.08 -7.46
N THR A 116 -11.36 -13.94 -7.45
CA THR A 116 -11.51 -12.89 -8.47
C THR A 116 -11.16 -13.43 -9.86
N LEU A 117 -10.04 -14.14 -10.02
CA LEU A 117 -9.63 -14.76 -11.29
C LEU A 117 -10.58 -15.87 -11.75
N THR A 118 -11.19 -16.58 -10.81
CA THR A 118 -12.22 -17.60 -11.11
C THR A 118 -13.47 -16.95 -11.69
N ASN A 119 -13.90 -15.82 -11.13
CA ASN A 119 -15.02 -15.05 -11.62
C ASN A 119 -14.73 -14.42 -12.99
N LEU A 120 -13.52 -13.87 -13.19
CA LEU A 120 -13.07 -13.38 -14.48
C LEU A 120 -13.14 -14.47 -15.56
N ARG A 121 -12.66 -15.69 -15.26
CA ARG A 121 -12.70 -16.81 -16.20
C ARG A 121 -14.13 -17.12 -16.65
N LYS A 122 -15.10 -17.11 -15.73
CA LYS A 122 -16.52 -17.32 -16.04
C LYS A 122 -17.05 -16.20 -16.94
N TYR A 123 -16.75 -14.94 -16.63
CA TYR A 123 -17.17 -13.79 -17.42
C TYR A 123 -16.64 -13.84 -18.86
N VAL A 124 -15.34 -14.07 -19.03
CA VAL A 124 -14.71 -14.15 -20.36
C VAL A 124 -15.26 -15.32 -21.18
N SER A 125 -15.56 -16.45 -20.53
CA SER A 125 -16.20 -17.60 -21.19
C SER A 125 -17.61 -17.30 -21.71
N LEU A 126 -18.31 -16.33 -21.12
CA LEU A 126 -19.62 -15.86 -21.61
C LEU A 126 -19.46 -14.84 -22.76
N GLN A 127 -18.30 -14.20 -22.89
CA GLN A 127 -18.00 -13.21 -23.94
C GLN A 127 -17.41 -13.84 -25.20
N SER A 128 -16.91 -15.08 -25.15
CA SER A 128 -16.36 -15.79 -26.31
C SER A 128 -17.35 -16.00 -27.46
N TYR A 129 -18.65 -15.79 -27.21
CA TYR A 129 -19.67 -15.75 -28.25
C TYR A 129 -19.52 -14.55 -29.22
N ASN A 130 -18.74 -13.51 -28.87
CA ASN A 130 -18.60 -12.25 -29.62
C ASN A 130 -17.35 -12.16 -30.53
N GLN A 131 -16.76 -13.28 -30.95
CA GLN A 131 -15.60 -13.36 -31.89
C GLN A 131 -14.31 -12.64 -31.47
N LYS A 132 -14.19 -12.17 -30.22
CA LYS A 132 -12.91 -11.74 -29.63
C LYS A 132 -12.17 -12.95 -29.06
N ASP A 133 -10.84 -12.96 -29.16
CA ASP A 133 -10.02 -14.02 -28.55
C ASP A 133 -10.13 -13.96 -27.02
N PRO A 134 -10.81 -14.93 -26.38
CA PRO A 134 -11.04 -14.92 -24.93
C PRO A 134 -9.73 -15.07 -24.15
N ILE A 135 -8.71 -15.71 -24.72
CA ILE A 135 -7.44 -15.94 -24.03
C ILE A 135 -6.67 -14.63 -23.87
N VAL A 136 -6.67 -13.80 -24.92
CA VAL A 136 -6.00 -12.48 -24.89
C VAL A 136 -6.69 -11.55 -23.90
N GLY A 137 -8.03 -11.49 -23.92
CA GLY A 137 -8.80 -10.69 -22.96
C GLY A 137 -8.57 -11.12 -21.51
N TYR A 138 -8.65 -12.43 -21.24
CA TYR A 138 -8.39 -12.98 -19.91
C TYR A 138 -6.99 -12.61 -19.40
N THR A 139 -5.97 -12.75 -20.24
CA THR A 139 -4.58 -12.51 -19.83
C THR A 139 -4.36 -11.04 -19.46
N SER A 140 -4.88 -10.11 -20.27
CA SER A 140 -4.77 -8.67 -20.01
C SER A 140 -5.51 -8.28 -18.72
N GLU A 141 -6.76 -8.73 -18.55
CA GLU A 141 -7.56 -8.42 -17.36
C GLU A 141 -6.98 -9.07 -16.09
N ALA A 142 -6.50 -10.31 -16.19
CA ALA A 142 -5.86 -11.01 -15.08
C ALA A 142 -4.58 -10.29 -14.61
N SER A 143 -3.79 -9.73 -15.54
CA SER A 143 -2.61 -8.95 -15.19
C SER A 143 -2.97 -7.68 -14.42
N GLU A 144 -4.05 -7.00 -14.81
CA GLU A 144 -4.50 -5.79 -14.10
C GLU A 144 -5.03 -6.11 -12.71
N ILE A 145 -5.85 -7.17 -12.58
CA ILE A 145 -6.31 -7.69 -11.30
C ILE A 145 -5.12 -8.02 -10.38
N PHE A 146 -4.07 -8.64 -10.92
CA PHE A 146 -2.87 -8.94 -10.16
C PHE A 146 -2.13 -7.69 -9.69
N ASN A 147 -2.00 -6.66 -10.54
CA ASN A 147 -1.38 -5.39 -10.16
C ASN A 147 -2.15 -4.67 -9.06
N VAL A 148 -3.48 -4.66 -9.15
CA VAL A 148 -4.38 -4.10 -8.12
C VAL A 148 -4.24 -4.89 -6.81
N MET A 149 -4.26 -6.23 -6.90
CA MET A 149 -4.04 -7.10 -5.74
C MET A 149 -2.70 -6.81 -5.07
N MET A 150 -1.61 -6.71 -5.84
CA MET A 150 -0.27 -6.45 -5.31
C MET A 150 -0.20 -5.10 -4.61
N TYR A 151 -0.82 -4.07 -5.19
CA TYR A 151 -0.90 -2.76 -4.54
C TYR A 151 -1.67 -2.81 -3.22
N ASN A 152 -2.84 -3.45 -3.21
CA ASN A 152 -3.67 -3.59 -2.01
C ASN A 152 -2.96 -4.38 -0.91
N LEU A 153 -2.20 -5.42 -1.28
CA LEU A 153 -1.36 -6.16 -0.35
C LEU A 153 -0.38 -5.23 0.36
N GLN A 154 0.39 -4.45 -0.41
CA GLN A 154 1.37 -3.50 0.15
C GLN A 154 0.70 -2.49 1.07
N LYS A 155 -0.40 -1.88 0.62
CA LYS A 155 -1.17 -0.90 1.40
C LYS A 155 -1.70 -1.49 2.70
N ASN A 156 -2.25 -2.70 2.67
CA ASN A 156 -2.78 -3.37 3.86
C ASN A 156 -1.68 -3.74 4.85
N VAL A 157 -0.54 -4.26 4.36
CA VAL A 157 0.61 -4.57 5.22
C VAL A 157 1.09 -3.32 5.95
N VAL A 158 1.32 -2.22 5.22
CA VAL A 158 1.74 -0.94 5.80
C VAL A 158 0.73 -0.47 6.82
N ARG A 159 -0.56 -0.42 6.45
CA ARG A 159 -1.63 0.02 7.35
C ARG A 159 -1.69 -0.80 8.62
N TYR A 160 -1.64 -2.14 8.52
CA TYR A 160 -1.70 -3.02 9.69
C TYR A 160 -0.50 -2.83 10.60
N ILE A 161 0.71 -2.75 10.05
CA ILE A 161 1.92 -2.51 10.84
C ILE A 161 1.84 -1.17 11.55
N MET A 162 1.47 -0.09 10.85
CA MET A 162 1.42 1.26 11.43
C MET A 162 0.30 1.42 12.47
N ASN A 163 -0.77 0.64 12.38
CA ASN A 163 -1.88 0.66 13.33
C ASN A 163 -1.73 -0.33 14.51
N ILE A 164 -0.59 -1.03 14.64
CA ILE A 164 -0.32 -1.86 15.83
C ILE A 164 -0.40 -0.98 17.08
N LYS A 165 -1.19 -1.40 18.06
CA LYS A 165 -1.18 -0.87 19.41
C LYS A 165 -0.61 -1.95 20.33
N ILE A 166 0.36 -1.57 21.16
CA ILE A 166 0.80 -2.44 22.25
C ILE A 166 -0.31 -2.40 23.30
N ASN A 167 -0.98 -3.52 23.55
CA ASN A 167 -1.78 -3.66 24.76
C ASN A 167 -0.79 -3.86 25.91
N THR A 168 -0.41 -2.76 26.55
CA THR A 168 0.33 -2.82 27.81
C THR A 168 -0.64 -3.34 28.88
N TYR A 169 -0.69 -4.65 29.09
CA TYR A 169 -1.20 -5.17 30.34
C TYR A 169 -0.15 -4.82 31.40
N ILE A 170 -0.40 -3.73 32.13
CA ILE A 170 0.23 -3.41 33.40
C ILE A 170 -0.43 -4.28 34.47
#